data_AF-A0AB37KHW6-F1
#
_entry.id   AF-A0AB37KHW6-F1
#
_cell.length_a   1.000
_cell.length_b   1.000
_cell.length_c   1.000
_cell.angle_alpha   90.00
_cell.angle_beta   90.00
_cell.angle_gamma   90.00
#
_symmetry.space_group_name_H-M   'P 1'
#
loop_
_entity.id
_entity.type
_entity.pdbx_description
1 polymer ?
#
loop_
_entity_poly.entity_id
_entity_poly.type
_entity_poly.pdbx_seq_one_letter_code
_entity_poly.pdbx_strand_id
1 'polypeptide(L)'
;MIGYIGSYASKDSTSVIRFTFDEQTEAFTEIKNILPWKDSKYLSVLGNDFVSILKKDKAGIGLWHMDCKESEEVLDEEITSCYVTQDQDYIYTANYHEGTLSIYAKKEHLHLQKRILIKKHAGCHQVILYKQYLLVPCLLLDKIMIFDHLHDDQLVKEIDFPKGSGPRHGVMDTNNHLYLVSELSNQLFIFHLDEELHMELLKTIDLVPEKEKAAAAAIRMSKDERFLYISIRDINQILVFDIKQGAVIQRMEARGDHPRDIALSPDDAYLFIANRFTNTLVVCKRDKESGLLTLCLNEMKAVEAVSIVFEEQEATV
;
A
#
# COMPACT_ATOMS: atom_id res chain seq x y z
N MET A 1 7.53 11.00 -15.24
CA MET A 1 7.61 9.74 -14.46
C MET A 1 6.70 8.65 -15.03
N ILE A 2 7.00 7.37 -14.76
CA ILE A 2 6.17 6.22 -15.17
C ILE A 2 5.53 5.59 -13.93
N GLY A 3 4.24 5.28 -14.00
CA GLY A 3 3.51 4.63 -12.92
C GLY A 3 2.57 3.53 -13.40
N TYR A 4 2.16 2.69 -12.46
CA TYR A 4 1.29 1.53 -12.67
C TYR A 4 0.11 1.57 -11.71
N ILE A 5 -1.03 1.09 -12.19
CA ILE A 5 -2.29 1.03 -11.44
C ILE A 5 -2.77 -0.41 -11.40
N GLY A 6 -3.03 -0.90 -10.18
CA GLY A 6 -3.75 -2.14 -9.93
C GLY A 6 -5.25 -1.87 -9.78
N SER A 7 -6.08 -2.81 -10.22
CA SER A 7 -7.55 -2.67 -10.21
C SER A 7 -8.27 -3.92 -9.70
N TYR A 8 -9.52 -3.75 -9.26
CA TYR A 8 -10.43 -4.89 -9.05
C TYR A 8 -10.91 -5.50 -10.36
N ALA A 9 -11.36 -6.75 -10.30
CA ALA A 9 -12.04 -7.40 -11.41
C ALA A 9 -13.49 -6.89 -11.56
N SER A 10 -13.77 -6.12 -12.61
CA SER A 10 -15.14 -5.87 -13.09
C SER A 10 -15.30 -6.27 -14.55
N LYS A 11 -16.52 -6.19 -15.09
CA LYS A 11 -16.74 -6.42 -16.54
C LYS A 11 -16.00 -5.41 -17.39
N ASP A 12 -15.79 -4.20 -16.87
CA ASP A 12 -15.19 -3.07 -17.55
C ASP A 12 -13.73 -2.80 -17.14
N SER A 13 -13.25 -3.43 -16.05
CA SER A 13 -11.87 -3.38 -15.60
C SER A 13 -11.07 -4.54 -16.19
N THR A 14 -10.04 -4.21 -16.96
CA THR A 14 -9.36 -5.20 -17.82
C THR A 14 -7.95 -5.56 -17.41
N SER A 15 -7.29 -4.87 -16.46
CA SER A 15 -5.81 -4.94 -16.47
C SER A 15 -5.10 -4.07 -15.43
N VAL A 16 -3.81 -4.38 -15.25
CA VAL A 16 -2.78 -3.41 -14.84
C VAL A 16 -2.64 -2.31 -15.90
N ILE A 17 -2.78 -1.06 -15.49
CA ILE A 17 -2.61 0.11 -16.35
C ILE A 17 -1.23 0.71 -16.11
N ARG A 18 -0.45 0.90 -17.18
CA ARG A 18 0.75 1.74 -17.18
C ARG A 18 0.38 3.13 -17.67
N PHE A 19 0.92 4.17 -17.04
CA PHE A 19 0.80 5.55 -17.48
C PHE A 19 2.13 6.28 -17.38
N THR A 20 2.31 7.30 -18.21
CA THR A 20 3.37 8.29 -18.06
C THR A 20 2.73 9.58 -17.57
N PHE A 21 3.29 10.20 -16.53
CA PHE A 21 2.92 11.54 -16.11
C PHE A 21 4.05 12.51 -16.47
N ASP A 22 3.76 13.46 -17.33
CA ASP A 22 4.68 14.52 -17.72
C ASP A 22 4.56 15.68 -16.74
N GLU A 23 5.63 15.94 -16.00
CA GLU A 23 5.67 16.96 -14.95
C GLU A 23 5.78 18.39 -15.50
N GLN A 24 6.21 18.57 -16.75
CA GLN A 24 6.28 19.89 -17.38
C GLN A 24 4.91 20.34 -17.87
N THR A 25 4.15 19.40 -18.44
CA THR A 25 2.82 19.66 -18.99
C THR A 25 1.69 19.31 -18.03
N GLU A 26 2.01 18.62 -16.93
CA GLU A 26 1.07 18.16 -15.89
C GLU A 26 -0.04 17.28 -16.46
N ALA A 27 0.33 16.43 -17.41
CA ALA A 27 -0.58 15.61 -18.19
C ALA A 27 -0.25 14.12 -18.12
N PHE A 28 -1.31 13.31 -18.07
CA PHE A 28 -1.21 11.88 -18.28
C PHE A 28 -1.06 11.57 -19.78
N THR A 29 -0.05 10.77 -20.11
CA THR A 29 0.26 10.32 -21.47
C THR A 29 0.53 8.82 -21.47
N GLU A 30 0.59 8.21 -22.66
CA GLU A 30 0.93 6.80 -22.87
C GLU A 30 0.16 5.77 -22.01
N ILE A 31 -1.12 6.05 -21.74
CA ILE A 31 -1.98 5.19 -20.93
C ILE A 31 -2.22 3.87 -21.68
N LYS A 32 -1.72 2.76 -21.13
CA LYS A 32 -1.78 1.43 -21.77
C LYS A 32 -2.12 0.37 -20.75
N ASN A 33 -2.97 -0.57 -21.16
CA ASN A 33 -3.17 -1.82 -20.45
C ASN A 33 -1.98 -2.72 -20.78
N ILE A 34 -1.21 -3.13 -19.77
CA ILE A 34 0.03 -3.89 -19.99
C ILE A 34 -0.09 -5.38 -19.68
N LEU A 35 -1.06 -5.77 -18.86
CA LEU A 35 -1.31 -7.17 -18.50
C LEU A 35 -2.81 -7.45 -18.59
N PRO A 36 -3.25 -8.58 -19.19
CA PRO A 36 -4.66 -8.88 -19.43
C PRO A 36 -5.39 -9.42 -18.18
N TRP A 37 -4.74 -9.43 -17.02
CA TRP A 37 -5.23 -10.09 -15.82
C TRP A 37 -6.23 -9.24 -15.06
N LYS A 38 -7.21 -9.92 -14.47
CA LYS A 38 -8.20 -9.30 -13.61
C LYS A 38 -7.79 -9.44 -12.15
N ASP A 39 -8.34 -8.55 -11.33
CA ASP A 39 -8.20 -8.59 -9.87
C ASP A 39 -6.75 -8.36 -9.37
N SER A 40 -5.99 -7.54 -10.10
CA SER A 40 -4.66 -7.06 -9.70
C SER A 40 -4.77 -5.98 -8.63
N LYS A 41 -5.27 -6.37 -7.45
CA LYS A 41 -5.63 -5.44 -6.36
C LYS A 41 -4.46 -4.65 -5.78
N TYR A 42 -3.25 -5.20 -5.88
CA TYR A 42 -2.04 -4.56 -5.38
C TYR A 42 -0.84 -4.94 -6.22
N LEU A 43 0.09 -3.99 -6.36
CA LEU A 43 1.29 -4.10 -7.18
C LEU A 43 2.53 -3.81 -6.35
N SER A 44 3.68 -4.28 -6.82
CA SER A 44 4.99 -3.88 -6.30
C SER A 44 5.98 -3.74 -7.44
N VAL A 45 6.85 -2.74 -7.36
CA VAL A 45 7.95 -2.49 -8.32
C VAL A 45 9.24 -2.37 -7.53
N LEU A 46 10.29 -3.06 -7.98
CA LEU A 46 11.64 -2.97 -7.42
C LEU A 46 12.67 -3.14 -8.54
N GLY A 47 13.40 -2.06 -8.87
CA GLY A 47 14.25 -2.06 -10.05
C GLY A 47 13.45 -2.46 -11.30
N ASN A 48 13.90 -3.52 -11.98
CA ASN A 48 13.22 -4.07 -13.16
C ASN A 48 12.10 -5.08 -12.84
N ASP A 49 11.92 -5.47 -11.58
CA ASP A 49 10.92 -6.44 -11.18
C ASP A 49 9.57 -5.76 -10.94
N PHE A 50 8.56 -6.25 -11.65
CA PHE A 50 7.16 -5.88 -11.49
C PHE A 50 6.38 -7.09 -10.97
N VAL A 51 5.74 -6.94 -9.81
CA VAL A 51 4.93 -7.99 -9.19
C VAL A 51 3.48 -7.55 -9.12
N SER A 52 2.58 -8.45 -9.49
CA SER A 52 1.15 -8.25 -9.38
C SER A 52 0.48 -9.45 -8.74
N ILE A 53 -0.48 -9.18 -7.86
CA ILE A 53 -1.51 -10.16 -7.51
C ILE A 53 -2.35 -10.43 -8.76
N LEU A 54 -2.78 -11.66 -8.97
CA LEU A 54 -3.63 -11.99 -10.12
C LEU A 54 -4.57 -13.16 -9.82
N LYS A 55 -5.64 -13.23 -10.62
CA LYS A 55 -6.57 -14.37 -10.60
C LYS A 55 -6.81 -14.91 -12.01
N LYS A 56 -6.60 -16.21 -12.17
CA LYS A 56 -7.04 -17.02 -13.32
C LYS A 56 -8.04 -18.06 -12.80
N ASP A 57 -7.78 -19.34 -13.02
CA ASP A 57 -8.54 -20.43 -12.38
C ASP A 57 -8.28 -20.47 -10.87
N LYS A 58 -7.04 -20.17 -10.48
CA LYS A 58 -6.60 -19.93 -9.09
C LYS A 58 -6.05 -18.52 -8.93
N ALA A 59 -5.93 -18.09 -7.67
CA ALA A 59 -5.32 -16.83 -7.31
C ALA A 59 -3.84 -17.02 -6.96
N GLY A 60 -3.09 -15.93 -6.99
CA GLY A 60 -1.70 -15.90 -6.54
C GLY A 60 -0.98 -14.66 -7.06
N ILE A 61 0.29 -14.84 -7.43
CA ILE A 61 1.15 -13.76 -7.91
C ILE A 61 1.76 -14.06 -9.27
N GLY A 62 2.14 -13.01 -9.97
CA GLY A 62 3.08 -13.08 -11.08
C GLY A 62 4.20 -12.07 -10.90
N LEU A 63 5.36 -12.44 -11.42
CA LEU A 63 6.58 -11.64 -11.52
C LEU A 63 6.87 -11.43 -13.01
N TRP A 64 7.08 -10.18 -13.39
CA TRP A 64 7.47 -9.76 -14.73
C TRP A 64 8.72 -8.90 -14.64
N HIS A 65 9.60 -9.02 -15.62
CA HIS A 65 10.74 -8.11 -15.75
C HIS A 65 10.40 -7.02 -16.77
N MET A 66 10.55 -5.74 -16.45
CA MET A 66 10.09 -4.66 -17.34
C MET A 66 10.87 -4.61 -18.67
N ASP A 67 12.12 -5.07 -18.68
CA ASP A 67 13.00 -5.10 -19.86
C ASP A 67 12.89 -6.40 -20.68
N CYS A 68 12.36 -7.47 -20.09
CA CYS A 68 12.27 -8.79 -20.70
C CYS A 68 10.81 -9.24 -20.77
N LYS A 69 10.36 -9.85 -21.87
CA LYS A 69 8.99 -10.42 -21.92
C LYS A 69 8.81 -11.67 -21.03
N GLU A 70 9.77 -11.96 -20.17
CA GLU A 70 9.76 -13.11 -19.28
C GLU A 70 8.84 -12.85 -18.08
N SER A 71 8.07 -13.88 -17.74
CA SER A 71 7.14 -13.85 -16.65
C SER A 71 7.08 -15.19 -15.95
N GLU A 72 7.04 -15.17 -14.64
CA GLU A 72 6.82 -16.34 -13.81
C GLU A 72 5.58 -16.13 -12.94
N GLU A 73 4.83 -17.20 -12.65
CA GLU A 73 3.60 -17.12 -11.88
C GLU A 73 3.49 -18.28 -10.90
N VAL A 74 2.92 -18.00 -9.73
CA VAL A 74 2.56 -19.02 -8.74
C VAL A 74 1.11 -18.80 -8.35
N LEU A 75 0.23 -19.74 -8.76
CA LEU A 75 -1.22 -19.67 -8.57
C LEU A 75 -1.70 -20.76 -7.61
N ASP A 76 -1.48 -20.50 -6.33
CA ASP A 76 -1.67 -21.47 -5.25
C ASP A 76 -2.59 -20.97 -4.12
N GLU A 77 -3.20 -19.80 -4.29
CA GLU A 77 -4.23 -19.24 -3.41
C GLU A 77 -5.63 -19.55 -3.97
N GLU A 78 -6.61 -19.71 -3.08
CA GLU A 78 -8.02 -19.86 -3.48
C GLU A 78 -8.68 -18.49 -3.68
N ILE A 79 -8.29 -17.51 -2.86
CA ILE A 79 -8.76 -16.13 -2.93
C ILE A 79 -7.55 -15.21 -3.07
N THR A 80 -7.65 -14.19 -3.92
CA THR A 80 -6.58 -13.22 -4.14
C THR A 80 -6.17 -12.53 -2.84
N SER A 81 -4.86 -12.54 -2.58
CA SER A 81 -4.23 -11.64 -1.63
C SER A 81 -4.64 -10.18 -1.85
N CYS A 82 -4.52 -9.36 -0.80
CA CYS A 82 -4.91 -7.94 -0.85
C CYS A 82 -3.74 -6.97 -0.88
N TYR A 83 -2.52 -7.47 -0.63
CA TYR A 83 -1.30 -6.70 -0.59
C TYR A 83 -0.13 -7.56 -1.07
N VAL A 84 0.82 -6.92 -1.76
CA VAL A 84 2.09 -7.52 -2.15
C VAL A 84 3.21 -6.50 -2.00
N THR A 85 4.36 -6.95 -1.51
CA THR A 85 5.63 -6.21 -1.52
C THR A 85 6.77 -7.18 -1.82
N GLN A 86 7.98 -6.66 -2.02
CA GLN A 86 9.14 -7.46 -2.37
C GLN A 86 10.42 -6.82 -1.85
N ASP A 87 11.45 -7.65 -1.70
CA ASP A 87 12.84 -7.23 -1.64
C ASP A 87 13.62 -7.88 -2.81
N GLN A 88 14.95 -7.90 -2.73
CA GLN A 88 15.80 -8.46 -3.78
C GLN A 88 15.63 -9.97 -3.96
N ASP A 89 15.36 -10.70 -2.88
CA ASP A 89 15.34 -12.16 -2.85
C ASP A 89 13.92 -12.75 -2.78
N TYR A 90 12.96 -12.00 -2.25
CA TYR A 90 11.63 -12.49 -1.88
C TYR A 90 10.48 -11.58 -2.30
N ILE A 91 9.30 -12.19 -2.42
CA ILE A 91 8.00 -11.54 -2.55
C ILE A 91 7.14 -11.96 -1.37
N TYR A 92 6.43 -11.01 -0.78
CA TYR A 92 5.59 -11.20 0.40
C TYR A 92 4.15 -10.78 0.11
N THR A 93 3.19 -11.63 0.43
CA THR A 93 1.76 -11.31 0.30
C THR A 93 1.02 -11.41 1.62
N ALA A 94 0.05 -10.53 1.81
CA ALA A 94 -0.93 -10.62 2.89
C ALA A 94 -2.31 -10.95 2.31
N ASN A 95 -2.88 -12.06 2.76
CA ASN A 95 -4.20 -12.50 2.33
C ASN A 95 -5.26 -12.19 3.39
N TYR A 96 -6.12 -11.22 3.07
CA TYR A 96 -7.19 -10.78 3.97
C TYR A 96 -8.18 -11.90 4.30
N HIS A 97 -8.61 -12.66 3.30
CA HIS A 97 -9.69 -13.63 3.44
C HIS A 97 -9.21 -14.93 4.06
N GLU A 98 -8.06 -15.43 3.61
CA GLU A 98 -7.47 -16.66 4.11
C GLU A 98 -6.76 -16.45 5.45
N GLY A 99 -6.29 -15.21 5.72
CA GLY A 99 -5.56 -14.86 6.93
C GLY A 99 -4.16 -15.45 6.96
N THR A 100 -3.48 -15.35 5.82
CA THR A 100 -2.15 -15.93 5.59
C THR A 100 -1.13 -14.85 5.25
N LEU A 101 0.12 -15.12 5.63
CA LEU A 101 1.33 -14.51 5.08
C LEU A 101 1.96 -15.54 4.13
N SER A 102 2.19 -15.19 2.88
CA SER A 102 2.92 -16.05 1.94
C SER A 102 4.23 -15.40 1.52
N ILE A 103 5.28 -16.22 1.42
CA ILE A 103 6.65 -15.82 1.10
C ILE A 103 7.08 -16.64 -0.10
N TYR A 104 7.49 -15.95 -1.16
CA TYR A 104 7.91 -16.55 -2.43
C TYR A 104 9.36 -16.16 -2.69
N ALA A 105 10.21 -17.12 -3.07
CA ALA A 105 11.61 -16.87 -3.40
C ALA A 105 11.78 -16.56 -4.90
N LYS A 106 12.74 -15.69 -5.24
CA LYS A 106 13.02 -15.23 -6.62
C LYS A 106 14.30 -15.79 -7.25
N LYS A 107 15.25 -16.27 -6.44
CA LYS A 107 16.68 -16.41 -6.79
C LYS A 107 17.03 -17.32 -7.98
N GLU A 108 16.11 -18.17 -8.43
CA GLU A 108 16.28 -19.03 -9.62
C GLU A 108 14.99 -19.09 -10.42
N HIS A 109 13.91 -19.49 -9.73
CA HIS A 109 12.56 -19.52 -10.24
C HIS A 109 11.60 -19.10 -9.15
N LEU A 110 10.53 -18.43 -9.55
CA LEU A 110 9.48 -18.03 -8.65
C LEU A 110 8.77 -19.26 -8.09
N HIS A 111 8.82 -19.45 -6.78
CA HIS A 111 8.08 -20.51 -6.09
C HIS A 111 7.67 -20.07 -4.70
N LEU A 112 6.57 -20.66 -4.19
CA LEU A 112 6.19 -20.50 -2.80
C LEU A 112 7.25 -21.16 -1.90
N GLN A 113 7.95 -20.37 -1.10
CA GLN A 113 8.87 -20.87 -0.07
C GLN A 113 8.09 -21.28 1.18
N LYS A 114 7.20 -20.40 1.66
CA LYS A 114 6.45 -20.63 2.90
C LYS A 114 5.09 -19.97 2.88
N ARG A 115 4.09 -20.65 3.41
CA ARG A 115 2.77 -20.08 3.72
C ARG A 115 2.47 -20.27 5.19
N ILE A 116 2.29 -19.17 5.89
CA ILE A 116 1.97 -19.13 7.31
C ILE A 116 0.49 -18.80 7.45
N LEU A 117 -0.28 -19.73 8.01
CA LEU A 117 -1.64 -19.46 8.45
C LEU A 117 -1.60 -18.80 9.82
N ILE A 118 -1.88 -17.50 9.87
CA ILE A 118 -1.96 -16.73 11.12
C ILE A 118 -3.24 -17.16 11.85
N LYS A 119 -4.38 -16.97 11.19
CA LYS A 119 -5.68 -17.46 11.61
C LYS A 119 -6.63 -17.32 10.43
N LYS A 120 -7.52 -18.29 10.23
CA LYS A 120 -8.58 -18.15 9.23
C LYS A 120 -9.37 -16.85 9.50
N HIS A 121 -9.50 -16.01 8.47
CA HIS A 121 -10.12 -14.69 8.57
C HIS A 121 -9.43 -13.73 9.54
N ALA A 122 -8.09 -13.78 9.64
CA ALA A 122 -7.32 -12.79 10.41
C ALA A 122 -7.43 -11.36 9.83
N GLY A 123 -7.78 -11.23 8.55
CA GLY A 123 -7.80 -9.93 7.89
C GLY A 123 -6.40 -9.35 7.69
N CYS A 124 -5.41 -10.19 7.39
CA CYS A 124 -4.04 -9.75 7.09
C CYS A 124 -4.07 -8.74 5.94
N HIS A 125 -3.62 -7.51 6.18
CA HIS A 125 -3.88 -6.40 5.26
C HIS A 125 -2.60 -5.79 4.67
N GLN A 126 -1.43 -6.02 5.27
CA GLN A 126 -0.14 -5.56 4.76
C GLN A 126 0.98 -6.49 5.22
N VAL A 127 2.12 -6.47 4.52
CA VAL A 127 3.41 -6.91 5.06
C VAL A 127 4.33 -5.69 5.09
N ILE A 128 4.73 -5.25 6.27
CA ILE A 128 5.67 -4.14 6.47
C ILE A 128 7.05 -4.76 6.73
N LEU A 129 8.00 -4.48 5.84
CA LEU A 129 9.39 -4.93 5.98
C LEU A 129 10.11 -3.99 6.94
N TYR A 130 10.70 -4.53 7.99
CA TYR A 130 11.46 -3.76 8.97
C TYR A 130 12.68 -4.56 9.42
N LYS A 131 13.87 -4.18 8.92
CA LYS A 131 15.11 -4.96 9.12
C LYS A 131 14.87 -6.42 8.66
N GLN A 132 15.04 -7.39 9.55
CA GLN A 132 14.74 -8.80 9.31
C GLN A 132 13.28 -9.20 9.57
N TYR A 133 12.45 -8.28 10.05
CA TYR A 133 11.12 -8.60 10.55
C TYR A 133 10.03 -8.29 9.53
N LEU A 134 9.02 -9.16 9.51
CA LEU A 134 7.80 -8.99 8.74
C LEU A 134 6.67 -8.66 9.71
N LEU A 135 6.22 -7.40 9.69
CA LEU A 135 5.08 -6.95 10.50
C LEU A 135 3.80 -7.09 9.67
N VAL A 136 2.84 -7.84 10.18
CA VAL A 136 1.59 -8.16 9.49
C VAL A 136 0.39 -7.64 10.30
N PRO A 137 -0.13 -6.45 9.96
CA PRO A 137 -1.39 -5.96 10.49
C PRO A 137 -2.54 -6.92 10.12
N CYS A 138 -3.23 -7.41 11.15
CA CYS A 138 -4.37 -8.31 11.06
C CYS A 138 -5.64 -7.55 11.50
N LEU A 139 -6.34 -6.99 10.51
CA LEU A 139 -7.48 -6.10 10.73
C LEU A 139 -8.56 -6.76 11.60
N LEU A 140 -8.90 -8.03 11.37
CA LEU A 140 -9.98 -8.70 12.10
C LEU A 140 -9.56 -9.26 13.45
N LEU A 141 -8.27 -9.18 13.79
CA LEU A 141 -7.73 -9.60 15.09
C LEU A 141 -7.36 -8.43 16.00
N ASP A 142 -7.44 -7.20 15.51
CA ASP A 142 -6.94 -6.02 16.22
C ASP A 142 -5.48 -6.19 16.66
N LYS A 143 -4.63 -6.75 15.79
CA LYS A 143 -3.24 -7.08 16.13
C LYS A 143 -2.27 -6.78 14.98
N ILE A 144 -0.99 -6.59 15.31
CA ILE A 144 0.14 -6.83 14.41
C ILE A 144 0.83 -8.12 14.84
N MET A 145 1.10 -9.00 13.87
CA MET A 145 1.92 -10.19 14.06
C MET A 145 3.33 -9.90 13.54
N ILE A 146 4.37 -10.19 14.31
CA ILE A 146 5.77 -9.93 13.91
C ILE A 146 6.50 -11.26 13.72
N PHE A 147 6.96 -11.51 12.51
CA PHE A 147 7.74 -12.69 12.15
C PHE A 147 9.21 -12.33 11.95
N ASP A 148 10.11 -13.20 12.40
CA ASP A 148 11.55 -13.05 12.16
C ASP A 148 11.96 -13.86 10.92
N HIS A 149 12.22 -13.17 9.82
CA HIS A 149 12.53 -13.79 8.53
C HIS A 149 13.88 -14.53 8.54
N LEU A 150 14.85 -14.06 9.34
CA LEU A 150 16.17 -14.72 9.44
C LEU A 150 16.13 -16.01 10.27
N HIS A 151 15.11 -16.19 11.10
CA HIS A 151 14.95 -17.36 11.96
C HIS A 151 13.73 -18.19 11.55
N ASP A 152 13.72 -18.62 10.27
CA ASP A 152 12.68 -19.47 9.67
C ASP A 152 11.26 -18.90 9.86
N ASP A 153 11.10 -17.60 9.65
CA ASP A 153 9.80 -16.91 9.69
C ASP A 153 9.00 -17.19 10.98
N GLN A 154 9.68 -17.36 12.11
CA GLN A 154 9.02 -17.66 13.37
C GLN A 154 8.25 -16.44 13.87
N LEU A 155 7.06 -16.66 14.45
CA LEU A 155 6.34 -15.60 15.16
C LEU A 155 7.10 -15.25 16.44
N VAL A 156 7.58 -14.01 16.55
CA VAL A 156 8.36 -13.53 17.71
C VAL A 156 7.58 -12.58 18.62
N LYS A 157 6.58 -11.87 18.07
CA LYS A 157 5.78 -10.90 18.83
C LYS A 157 4.37 -10.76 18.29
N GLU A 158 3.44 -10.47 19.18
CA GLU A 158 2.10 -9.97 18.85
C GLU A 158 1.89 -8.64 19.56
N ILE A 159 1.30 -7.68 18.87
CA ILE A 159 1.02 -6.35 19.42
C ILE A 159 -0.47 -6.09 19.29
N ASP A 160 -1.13 -5.91 20.43
CA ASP A 160 -2.57 -5.68 20.52
C ASP A 160 -2.92 -4.20 20.27
N PHE A 161 -4.01 -4.01 19.54
CA PHE A 161 -4.72 -2.74 19.41
C PHE A 161 -5.99 -2.77 20.25
N PRO A 162 -6.57 -1.62 20.58
CA PRO A 162 -7.92 -1.57 21.14
C PRO A 162 -8.90 -2.39 20.29
N LYS A 163 -9.80 -3.09 20.96
CA LYS A 163 -10.78 -3.94 20.28
C LYS A 163 -11.65 -3.12 19.32
N GLY A 164 -11.78 -3.58 18.08
CA GLY A 164 -12.50 -2.90 17.01
C GLY A 164 -11.70 -1.80 16.31
N SER A 165 -10.39 -1.70 16.55
CA SER A 165 -9.53 -0.79 15.79
C SER A 165 -9.42 -1.23 14.33
N GLY A 166 -9.08 -2.48 14.05
CA GLY A 166 -8.80 -2.93 12.70
C GLY A 166 -7.56 -2.27 12.09
N PRO A 167 -6.34 -2.60 12.57
CA PRO A 167 -5.11 -2.07 12.01
C PRO A 167 -4.97 -2.50 10.54
N ARG A 168 -4.65 -1.54 9.67
CA ARG A 168 -4.69 -1.75 8.21
C ARG A 168 -3.32 -1.58 7.58
N HIS A 169 -2.93 -0.35 7.27
CA HIS A 169 -1.65 -0.05 6.63
C HIS A 169 -0.79 0.83 7.55
N GLY A 170 0.52 0.63 7.52
CA GLY A 170 1.49 1.45 8.20
C GLY A 170 2.76 1.68 7.39
N VAL A 171 3.55 2.65 7.87
CA VAL A 171 4.85 3.05 7.34
C VAL A 171 5.83 3.22 8.49
N MET A 172 7.07 2.76 8.28
CA MET A 172 8.16 2.92 9.24
C MET A 172 8.99 4.15 8.88
N ASP A 173 9.49 4.87 9.88
CA ASP A 173 10.54 5.87 9.72
C ASP A 173 11.94 5.32 10.06
N THR A 174 12.97 6.11 9.75
CA THR A 174 14.37 5.76 10.04
C THR A 174 14.71 5.73 11.53
N ASN A 175 13.85 6.31 12.39
CA ASN A 175 13.99 6.34 13.85
C ASN A 175 13.17 5.23 14.54
N ASN A 176 12.74 4.21 13.79
CA ASN A 176 11.97 3.06 14.27
C ASN A 176 10.57 3.42 14.78
N HIS A 177 9.96 4.50 14.29
CA HIS A 177 8.54 4.74 14.54
C HIS A 177 7.68 4.03 13.50
N LEU A 178 6.62 3.35 13.96
CA LEU A 178 5.54 2.87 13.12
C LEU A 178 4.37 3.86 13.17
N TYR A 179 4.02 4.40 12.02
CA TYR A 179 2.78 5.16 11.81
C TYR A 179 1.77 4.24 11.14
N LEU A 180 0.71 3.87 11.85
CA LEU A 180 -0.28 2.91 11.36
C LEU A 180 -1.69 3.49 11.41
N VAL A 181 -2.41 3.40 10.29
CA VAL A 181 -3.83 3.73 10.24
C VAL A 181 -4.68 2.50 10.47
N SER A 182 -5.71 2.70 11.28
CA SER A 182 -6.74 1.71 11.55
C SER A 182 -7.98 1.99 10.70
N GLU A 183 -8.47 0.97 10.00
CA GLU A 183 -9.61 1.07 9.08
C GLU A 183 -10.92 1.36 9.82
N LEU A 184 -11.17 0.68 10.95
CA LEU A 184 -12.47 0.69 11.59
C LEU A 184 -12.60 1.81 12.63
N SER A 185 -11.55 2.05 13.42
CA SER A 185 -11.56 3.16 14.39
C SER A 185 -11.17 4.51 13.80
N ASN A 186 -10.64 4.55 12.57
CA ASN A 186 -10.19 5.78 11.90
C ASN A 186 -9.17 6.56 12.75
N GLN A 187 -8.24 5.84 13.35
CA GLN A 187 -7.17 6.41 14.18
C GLN A 187 -5.82 6.21 13.49
N LEU A 188 -4.93 7.19 13.69
CA LEU A 188 -3.50 7.04 13.47
C LEU A 188 -2.85 6.67 14.81
N PHE A 189 -2.20 5.52 14.83
CA PHE A 189 -1.38 5.08 15.94
C PHE A 189 0.10 5.33 15.59
N ILE A 190 0.83 5.89 16.54
CA ILE A 190 2.26 6.14 16.43
C ILE A 190 2.94 5.34 17.52
N PHE A 191 3.77 4.38 17.11
CA PHE A 191 4.56 3.57 18.03
C PHE A 191 6.04 3.84 17.82
N HIS A 192 6.86 3.63 18.86
CA HIS A 192 8.30 3.45 18.74
C HIS A 192 8.62 1.96 18.94
N LEU A 193 9.48 1.41 18.08
CA LEU A 193 10.00 0.06 18.19
C LEU A 193 11.42 0.12 18.75
N ASP A 194 11.62 -0.45 19.93
CA ASP A 194 12.97 -0.63 20.49
C ASP A 194 13.72 -1.80 19.82
N GLU A 195 14.97 -2.01 20.23
CA GLU A 195 15.82 -3.09 19.72
C GLU A 195 15.30 -4.51 20.05
N GLU A 196 14.44 -4.64 21.05
CA GLU A 196 13.81 -5.90 21.48
C GLU A 196 12.41 -6.11 20.87
N LEU A 197 12.01 -5.25 19.91
CA LEU A 197 10.69 -5.23 19.28
C LEU A 197 9.53 -4.93 20.24
N HIS A 198 9.79 -4.21 21.32
CA HIS A 198 8.71 -3.61 22.09
C HIS A 198 8.15 -2.41 21.33
N MET A 199 6.87 -2.49 20.99
CA MET A 199 6.11 -1.38 20.44
C MET A 199 5.55 -0.53 21.59
N GLU A 200 6.21 0.58 21.87
CA GLU A 200 5.71 1.61 22.78
C GLU A 200 4.71 2.49 22.04
N LEU A 201 3.45 2.53 22.49
CA LEU A 201 2.46 3.47 21.93
C LEU A 201 2.77 4.89 22.39
N LEU A 202 3.26 5.73 21.48
CA LEU A 202 3.57 7.13 21.74
C LEU A 202 2.32 8.01 21.67
N LYS A 203 1.48 7.77 20.66
CA LYS A 203 0.30 8.61 20.41
C LYS A 203 -0.79 7.87 19.64
N THR A 204 -2.03 8.20 19.98
CA THR A 204 -3.22 7.86 19.18
C THR A 204 -3.91 9.16 18.79
N ILE A 205 -4.31 9.26 17.52
CA ILE A 205 -4.89 10.48 16.95
C ILE A 205 -6.15 10.10 16.18
N ASP A 206 -7.27 10.70 16.56
CA ASP A 206 -8.52 10.54 15.82
C ASP A 206 -8.43 11.29 14.49
N LEU A 207 -8.56 10.56 13.39
CA LEU A 207 -8.48 11.13 12.05
C LEU A 207 -9.82 11.70 11.61
N VAL A 208 -10.93 11.26 12.21
CA VAL A 208 -12.29 11.72 11.90
C VAL A 208 -13.03 12.04 13.19
N PRO A 209 -13.99 12.99 13.18
CA PRO A 209 -14.87 13.23 14.31
C PRO A 209 -15.67 11.97 14.69
N GLU A 210 -15.95 11.80 15.98
CA GLU A 210 -16.80 10.70 16.46
C GLU A 210 -18.16 10.69 15.74
N LYS A 211 -18.60 9.48 15.32
CA LYS A 211 -19.88 9.16 14.65
C LYS A 211 -19.92 9.36 13.14
N GLU A 212 -18.88 9.90 12.51
CA GLU A 212 -18.83 9.94 11.05
C GLU A 212 -18.54 8.55 10.48
N LYS A 213 -19.33 8.12 9.49
CA LYS A 213 -19.05 6.85 8.79
C LYS A 213 -17.85 7.06 7.88
N ALA A 214 -16.71 6.54 8.31
CA ALA A 214 -15.45 6.65 7.60
C ALA A 214 -14.67 5.34 7.68
N ALA A 215 -13.76 5.13 6.73
CA ALA A 215 -12.82 4.02 6.79
C ALA A 215 -11.45 4.42 6.22
N ALA A 216 -10.48 4.67 7.10
CA ALA A 216 -9.10 4.95 6.72
C ALA A 216 -8.53 3.81 5.86
N ALA A 217 -7.75 4.16 4.85
CA ALA A 217 -7.24 3.22 3.87
C ALA A 217 -5.72 3.29 3.76
N ALA A 218 -5.18 4.14 2.90
CA ALA A 218 -3.75 4.23 2.67
C ALA A 218 -3.10 5.26 3.58
N ILE A 219 -1.84 5.01 3.92
CA ILE A 219 -0.93 5.95 4.57
C ILE A 219 0.38 5.95 3.78
N ARG A 220 0.90 7.14 3.47
CA ARG A 220 2.20 7.36 2.80
C ARG A 220 2.98 8.42 3.55
N MET A 221 4.29 8.26 3.62
CA MET A 221 5.19 9.22 4.25
C MET A 221 6.05 9.89 3.18
N SER A 222 6.27 11.19 3.30
CA SER A 222 7.26 11.88 2.47
C SER A 222 8.67 11.36 2.76
N LYS A 223 9.55 11.39 1.75
CA LYS A 223 10.94 10.90 1.85
C LYS A 223 11.77 11.62 2.89
N ASP A 224 11.40 12.86 3.22
CA ASP A 224 12.03 13.66 4.28
C ASP A 224 11.46 13.36 5.70
N GLU A 225 10.54 12.41 5.81
CA GLU A 225 9.88 11.95 7.05
C GLU A 225 9.20 13.08 7.85
N ARG A 226 8.79 14.17 7.17
CA ARG A 226 8.11 15.30 7.81
C ARG A 226 6.60 15.19 7.78
N PHE A 227 6.03 14.56 6.74
CA PHE A 227 4.59 14.57 6.50
C PHE A 227 4.05 13.18 6.19
N LEU A 228 2.84 12.91 6.69
CA LEU A 228 2.04 11.75 6.31
C LEU A 228 0.82 12.19 5.50
N TYR A 229 0.47 11.37 4.51
CA TYR A 229 -0.72 11.49 3.69
C TYR A 229 -1.60 10.29 3.96
N ILE A 230 -2.87 10.53 4.30
CA ILE A 230 -3.80 9.46 4.68
C ILE A 230 -5.07 9.59 3.86
N SER A 231 -5.51 8.51 3.22
CA SER A 231 -6.80 8.47 2.54
C SER A 231 -7.90 7.90 3.42
N ILE A 232 -9.08 8.49 3.36
CA ILE A 232 -10.26 8.08 4.11
C ILE A 232 -11.43 7.89 3.16
N ARG A 233 -11.98 6.68 3.16
CA ARG A 233 -13.13 6.27 2.35
C ARG A 233 -14.44 6.62 3.06
N ASP A 234 -15.54 6.51 2.31
CA ASP A 234 -16.90 6.93 2.68
C ASP A 234 -17.05 8.47 2.77
N ILE A 235 -16.15 9.16 3.49
CA ILE A 235 -16.09 10.63 3.53
C ILE A 235 -15.22 11.21 2.40
N ASN A 236 -14.49 10.35 1.68
CA ASN A 236 -13.72 10.68 0.48
C ASN A 236 -12.74 11.85 0.67
N GLN A 237 -11.91 11.76 1.70
CA GLN A 237 -10.92 12.78 2.05
C GLN A 237 -9.49 12.27 2.00
N ILE A 238 -8.57 13.18 1.71
CA ILE A 238 -7.14 13.05 1.96
C ILE A 238 -6.76 13.98 3.11
N LEU A 239 -6.06 13.44 4.10
CA LEU A 239 -5.50 14.19 5.21
C LEU A 239 -4.00 14.36 5.03
N VAL A 240 -3.50 15.54 5.38
CA VAL A 240 -2.06 15.81 5.54
C VAL A 240 -1.78 15.98 7.02
N PHE A 241 -0.85 15.19 7.54
CA PHE A 241 -0.42 15.21 8.92
C PHE A 241 1.04 15.63 9.01
N ASP A 242 1.33 16.64 9.82
CA ASP A 242 2.69 17.08 10.12
C ASP A 242 3.20 16.29 11.34
N ILE A 243 4.26 15.51 11.14
CA ILE A 243 4.82 14.63 12.16
C ILE A 243 5.37 15.44 13.33
N LYS A 244 6.05 16.56 13.05
CA LYS A 244 6.65 17.41 14.08
C LYS A 244 5.60 18.11 14.93
N GLN A 245 4.54 18.61 14.31
CA GLN A 245 3.42 19.21 15.02
C GLN A 245 2.54 18.15 15.70
N GLY A 246 2.58 16.91 15.21
CA GLY A 246 1.76 15.81 15.68
C GLY A 246 0.27 16.07 15.45
N ALA A 247 -0.09 16.73 14.34
CA ALA A 247 -1.45 17.17 14.04
C ALA A 247 -1.78 17.09 12.54
N VAL A 248 -3.08 16.92 12.23
CA VAL A 248 -3.61 17.06 10.87
C VAL A 248 -3.63 18.54 10.51
N ILE A 249 -2.83 18.93 9.52
CA ILE A 249 -2.69 20.32 9.06
C ILE A 249 -3.55 20.64 7.83
N GLN A 250 -4.07 19.61 7.16
CA GLN A 250 -4.97 19.78 6.03
C GLN A 250 -5.96 18.63 5.92
N ARG A 251 -7.18 18.97 5.49
CA ARG A 251 -8.19 18.02 5.00
C ARG A 251 -8.64 18.51 3.63
N MET A 252 -8.68 17.63 2.65
CA MET A 252 -9.17 17.96 1.31
C MET A 252 -9.99 16.83 0.72
N GLU A 253 -10.89 17.16 -0.20
CA GLU A 253 -11.64 16.16 -0.96
C GLU A 253 -10.71 15.36 -1.88
N ALA A 254 -10.93 14.05 -1.96
CA ALA A 254 -10.22 13.15 -2.86
C ALA A 254 -10.58 13.34 -4.34
N ARG A 255 -11.58 14.19 -4.63
CA ARG A 255 -12.14 14.46 -5.96
C ARG A 255 -12.58 13.18 -6.69
N GLY A 256 -13.14 12.26 -5.93
CA GLY A 256 -13.70 11.02 -6.41
C GLY A 256 -14.26 10.22 -5.23
N ASP A 257 -14.72 9.00 -5.52
CA ASP A 257 -15.33 8.14 -4.52
C ASP A 257 -14.45 6.92 -4.21
N HIS A 258 -14.32 6.65 -2.91
CA HIS A 258 -13.58 5.54 -2.34
C HIS A 258 -12.07 5.60 -2.68
N PRO A 259 -11.32 6.60 -2.16
CA PRO A 259 -9.87 6.73 -2.35
C PRO A 259 -9.13 5.62 -1.61
N ARG A 260 -9.05 4.45 -2.24
CA ARG A 260 -8.55 3.22 -1.59
C ARG A 260 -7.03 3.21 -1.49
N ASP A 261 -6.35 3.86 -2.42
CA ASP A 261 -4.91 4.02 -2.38
C ASP A 261 -4.49 5.41 -2.84
N ILE A 262 -3.33 5.84 -2.34
CA ILE A 262 -2.64 7.06 -2.73
C ILE A 262 -1.15 6.75 -2.87
N ALA A 263 -0.44 7.52 -3.69
CA ALA A 263 1.01 7.40 -3.81
C ALA A 263 1.65 8.77 -4.03
N LEU A 264 2.79 9.00 -3.38
CA LEU A 264 3.65 10.14 -3.69
C LEU A 264 4.44 9.82 -4.96
N SER A 265 4.68 10.82 -5.80
CA SER A 265 5.62 10.69 -6.91
C SER A 265 7.02 10.36 -6.39
N PRO A 266 7.90 9.74 -7.21
CA PRO A 266 9.27 9.44 -6.80
C PRO A 266 10.07 10.64 -6.31
N ASP A 267 9.74 11.85 -6.77
CA ASP A 267 10.41 13.08 -6.35
C ASP A 267 9.68 13.81 -5.21
N ASP A 268 8.55 13.31 -4.72
CA ASP A 268 7.70 13.91 -3.69
C ASP A 268 7.02 15.25 -4.09
N ALA A 269 6.95 15.61 -5.38
CA ALA A 269 6.26 16.82 -5.84
C ALA A 269 4.74 16.65 -6.05
N TYR A 270 4.25 15.41 -6.15
CA TYR A 270 2.86 15.12 -6.45
C TYR A 270 2.30 14.02 -5.55
N LEU A 271 1.01 14.09 -5.28
CA LEU A 271 0.23 13.01 -4.68
C LEU A 271 -0.82 12.53 -5.69
N PHE A 272 -0.83 11.23 -5.95
CA PHE A 272 -1.80 10.56 -6.81
C PHE A 272 -2.84 9.85 -5.95
N ILE A 273 -4.11 9.89 -6.37
CA ILE A 273 -5.26 9.39 -5.63
C ILE A 273 -6.07 8.46 -6.54
N ALA A 274 -6.14 7.18 -6.18
CA ALA A 274 -6.93 6.17 -6.90
C ALA A 274 -8.33 6.09 -6.28
N ASN A 275 -9.32 6.63 -6.99
CA ASN A 275 -10.71 6.62 -6.60
C ASN A 275 -11.43 5.45 -7.28
N ARG A 276 -11.74 4.41 -6.49
CA ARG A 276 -12.24 3.15 -7.01
C ARG A 276 -13.59 3.31 -7.71
N PHE A 277 -14.56 3.98 -7.11
CA PHE A 277 -15.95 3.95 -7.59
C PHE A 277 -16.24 5.02 -8.64
N THR A 278 -15.48 6.12 -8.65
CA THR A 278 -15.53 7.09 -9.76
C THR A 278 -14.65 6.69 -10.95
N ASN A 279 -13.85 5.63 -10.84
CA ASN A 279 -12.96 5.15 -11.90
C ASN A 279 -11.95 6.21 -12.34
N THR A 280 -11.36 6.94 -11.39
CA THR A 280 -10.43 8.04 -11.66
C THR A 280 -9.12 7.89 -10.91
N LEU A 281 -8.03 8.29 -11.57
CA LEU A 281 -6.76 8.63 -10.93
C LEU A 281 -6.62 10.15 -10.96
N VAL A 282 -6.60 10.79 -9.79
CA VAL A 282 -6.44 12.24 -9.64
C VAL A 282 -5.01 12.54 -9.21
N VAL A 283 -4.40 13.61 -9.71
CA VAL A 283 -3.08 14.08 -9.27
C VAL A 283 -3.18 15.49 -8.68
N CYS A 284 -2.55 15.69 -7.52
CA CYS A 284 -2.47 16.98 -6.85
C CYS A 284 -1.02 17.34 -6.54
N LYS A 285 -0.65 18.63 -6.69
CA LYS A 285 0.68 19.12 -6.32
C LYS A 285 0.87 19.12 -4.82
N ARG A 286 2.05 18.70 -4.39
CA ARG A 286 2.55 18.82 -3.03
C ARG A 286 3.56 19.95 -2.95
N ASP A 287 3.33 20.90 -2.05
CA ASP A 287 4.37 21.84 -1.64
C ASP A 287 5.32 21.11 -0.70
N LYS A 288 6.59 20.96 -1.11
CA LYS A 288 7.54 20.11 -0.36
C LYS A 288 7.87 20.67 1.02
N GLU A 289 7.81 22.00 1.21
CA GLU A 289 8.18 22.65 2.47
C GLU A 289 7.09 22.59 3.52
N SER A 290 5.86 22.92 3.13
CA SER A 290 4.69 22.92 4.01
C SER A 290 3.97 21.58 4.08
N GLY A 291 4.25 20.68 3.14
CA GLY A 291 3.56 19.39 2.99
C GLY A 291 2.14 19.51 2.42
N LEU A 292 1.62 20.72 2.24
CA LEU A 292 0.25 20.97 1.81
C LEU A 292 0.03 20.58 0.34
N LEU A 293 -1.17 20.12 0.06
CA LEU A 293 -1.67 19.83 -1.27
C LEU A 293 -2.42 21.06 -1.79
N THR A 294 -2.06 21.58 -2.96
CA THR A 294 -2.57 22.89 -3.43
C THR A 294 -3.61 22.76 -4.53
N LEU A 295 -3.22 22.21 -5.68
CA LEU A 295 -4.05 22.14 -6.88
C LEU A 295 -4.09 20.70 -7.39
N CYS A 296 -5.29 20.16 -7.58
CA CYS A 296 -5.47 18.94 -8.35
C CYS A 296 -5.55 19.30 -9.82
N LEU A 297 -4.51 18.91 -10.54
CA LEU A 297 -4.15 19.44 -11.86
C LEU A 297 -4.92 18.75 -12.97
N ASN A 298 -5.08 17.44 -12.82
CA ASN A 298 -5.55 16.58 -13.88
C ASN A 298 -6.14 15.29 -13.31
N GLU A 299 -6.90 14.61 -14.13
CA GLU A 299 -7.40 13.26 -13.85
C GLU A 299 -7.37 12.42 -15.12
N MET A 300 -7.19 11.11 -14.94
CA MET A 300 -7.39 10.15 -16.01
C MET A 300 -8.39 9.07 -15.58
N LYS A 301 -9.06 8.46 -16.55
CA LYS A 301 -9.91 7.29 -16.30
C LYS A 301 -9.03 6.11 -15.89
N ALA A 302 -9.31 5.54 -14.72
CA ALA A 302 -8.66 4.35 -14.19
C ALA A 302 -9.72 3.47 -13.51
N VAL A 303 -10.22 2.47 -14.24
CA VAL A 303 -11.41 1.69 -13.82
C VAL A 303 -11.09 0.83 -12.60
N GLU A 304 -11.87 1.05 -11.54
CA GLU A 304 -11.72 0.39 -10.24
C GLU A 304 -10.28 0.36 -9.72
N ALA A 305 -9.54 1.46 -9.91
CA ALA A 305 -8.18 1.64 -9.44
C ALA A 305 -8.11 1.54 -7.91
N VAL A 306 -7.17 0.72 -7.41
CA VAL A 306 -7.03 0.42 -5.97
C VAL A 306 -5.60 0.25 -5.49
N SER A 307 -4.61 0.34 -6.37
CA SER A 307 -3.20 0.40 -6.01
C SER A 307 -2.43 1.27 -7.00
N ILE A 308 -1.47 2.05 -6.51
CA ILE A 308 -0.58 2.88 -7.34
C ILE A 308 0.86 2.57 -6.95
N VAL A 309 1.71 2.30 -7.94
CA VAL A 309 3.16 2.17 -7.76
C VAL A 309 3.89 2.92 -8.87
N PHE A 310 5.10 3.40 -8.59
CA PHE A 310 5.95 4.10 -9.56
C PHE A 310 7.23 3.31 -9.80
N GLU A 311 7.81 3.48 -10.99
CA GLU A 311 9.19 3.07 -11.23
C GLU A 311 10.13 3.94 -10.39
N GLU A 312 11.10 3.32 -9.74
CA GLU A 312 12.18 4.06 -9.12
C GLU A 312 12.98 4.77 -10.22
N GLN A 313 13.16 6.09 -10.10
CA GLN A 313 14.11 6.78 -10.95
C GLN A 313 15.50 6.45 -10.40
N GLU A 314 16.38 5.87 -11.23
CA GLU A 314 17.81 5.87 -10.93
C GLU A 314 18.20 7.33 -10.67
N ALA A 315 18.77 7.59 -9.49
CA ALA A 315 19.36 8.88 -9.19
C ALA A 315 20.45 9.09 -10.24
N THR A 316 20.22 9.99 -11.18
CA THR A 316 21.27 10.46 -12.08
C THR A 316 22.30 11.16 -11.21
N VAL A 317 23.43 10.48 -10.99
CA VAL A 317 24.60 10.97 -10.25
C VAL A 317 25.24 12.12 -11.00
#